data_AF-A0A8D0L967-F1
#
_entry.id   AF-A0A8D0L967-F1
#
_cell.length_a   1.000
_cell.length_b   1.000
_cell.length_c   1.000
_cell.angle_alpha   90.00
_cell.angle_beta   90.00
_cell.angle_gamma   90.00
#
_symmetry.space_group_name_H-M   'P 1'
#
loop_
_entity.id
_entity.type
_entity.pdbx_description
1 polymer ?
#
loop_
_entity_poly.entity_id
_entity_poly.type
_entity_poly.pdbx_seq_one_letter_code
_entity_poly.pdbx_strand_id
1 'polypeptide(L)' 'IKMKILSALVLLSTLLGANFMPSSRLSCYKKMLRDRNCHNIPEGAASLQPIDENLQDHFWEGEDCEMVCYCNFSVLLCCP' A
#
# COMPACT_ATOMS: atom_id res chain seq x y z
N ILE A 1 18.70 28.73 -24.29
CA ILE A 1 17.27 28.35 -24.21
C ILE A 1 17.06 26.91 -24.68
N LYS A 2 17.52 26.54 -25.88
CA LYS A 2 17.39 25.18 -26.46
C LYS A 2 17.88 24.02 -25.57
N MET A 3 19.03 24.17 -24.92
CA MET A 3 19.61 23.13 -24.04
C MET A 3 18.82 22.94 -22.73
N LYS A 4 18.20 24.01 -22.22
CA LYS A 4 17.38 23.94 -21.00
C LYS A 4 16.07 23.18 -21.25
N ILE A 5 15.48 23.38 -22.43
CA ILE A 5 14.27 22.67 -22.86
C ILE A 5 14.55 21.18 -23.03
N LEU A 6 15.68 20.82 -23.65
CA LEU A 6 16.07 19.43 -23.81
C LEU A 6 16.28 18.73 -22.46
N SER A 7 16.97 19.41 -21.53
CA SER A 7 17.18 18.91 -20.18
C SER A 7 15.87 18.72 -19.41
N ALA A 8 14.94 19.68 -19.53
CA ALA A 8 13.61 19.58 -18.93
C ALA A 8 12.79 18.41 -19.50
N LEU A 9 12.87 18.16 -20.81
CA LEU A 9 12.18 17.04 -21.46
C LEU A 9 12.75 15.69 -21.00
N VAL A 10 14.07 15.58 -20.87
CA VAL A 10 14.73 14.35 -20.37
C VAL A 10 14.30 14.07 -18.93
N LEU A 11 14.30 15.09 -18.06
CA LEU A 11 13.82 14.97 -16.68
C LEU A 11 12.35 14.55 -16.62
N LEU A 12 11.50 15.13 -17.48
CA LEU A 12 10.08 14.75 -17.54
C LEU A 12 9.91 13.28 -17.95
N SER A 13 10.65 12.81 -18.96
CA SER A 13 10.60 11.42 -19.38
C SER A 13 11.08 10.44 -18.30
N THR A 14 12.04 10.83 -17.47
CA THR A 14 12.46 9.99 -16.33
C THR A 14 11.40 9.90 -15.23
N LEU A 15 10.63 10.97 -15.01
CA LEU A 15 9.52 10.98 -14.05
C LEU A 15 8.32 10.16 -14.55
N LEU A 16 8.04 10.20 -15.85
CA LEU A 16 7.01 9.38 -16.49
C LEU A 16 7.38 7.89 -16.53
N GLY A 17 8.68 7.58 -16.59
CA GLY A 17 9.19 6.21 -16.56
C GLY A 17 9.42 5.64 -15.16
N ALA A 18 9.28 6.47 -14.11
CA ALA A 18 9.21 6.00 -12.74
C ALA A 18 7.85 5.31 -12.55
N ASN A 19 7.77 4.06 -13.00
CA ASN A 19 6.70 3.18 -12.59
C ASN A 19 6.67 3.20 -11.07
N PHE A 20 5.49 3.51 -10.52
CA PHE A 20 5.17 3.29 -9.12
C PHE A 20 5.14 1.77 -8.95
N MET A 21 6.32 1.15 -8.92
CA MET A 21 6.43 -0.27 -8.64
C MET A 21 5.86 -0.47 -7.25
N PRO A 22 4.98 -1.47 -7.07
CA PRO A 22 4.53 -1.86 -5.74
C PRO A 22 5.75 -1.99 -4.85
N SER A 23 5.63 -1.49 -3.61
CA SER A 23 6.60 -1.70 -2.55
C SER A 23 7.17 -3.13 -2.67
N SER A 24 8.47 -3.26 -2.88
CA SER A 24 9.21 -4.49 -3.26
C SER A 24 9.16 -5.64 -2.25
N ARG A 25 8.21 -5.63 -1.32
CA ARG A 25 7.90 -6.73 -0.41
C ARG A 25 7.18 -7.84 -1.18
N LEU A 26 7.95 -8.59 -1.98
CA LEU A 26 7.52 -9.83 -2.65
C LEU A 26 7.17 -10.97 -1.68
N SER A 27 7.26 -10.74 -0.37
CA SER A 27 7.02 -11.74 0.67
C SER A 27 6.07 -11.20 1.72
N CYS A 28 5.23 -12.09 2.23
CA CYS A 28 4.36 -11.77 3.34
C CYS A 28 5.13 -11.30 4.57
N TYR A 29 4.56 -10.34 5.30
CA TYR A 29 5.10 -9.87 6.56
C TYR A 29 4.01 -9.78 7.63
N LYS A 30 4.45 -9.82 8.89
CA LYS A 30 3.59 -9.63 10.04
C LYS A 30 3.75 -8.21 10.59
N LYS A 31 2.64 -7.56 10.92
CA LYS A 31 2.58 -6.23 11.53
C LYS A 31 1.74 -6.31 12.79
N MET A 32 2.30 -5.93 13.93
CA MET A 32 1.59 -5.87 15.20
C MET A 32 0.85 -4.53 15.32
N LEU A 33 -0.44 -4.57 15.62
CA LEU A 33 -1.24 -3.39 15.95
C LEU A 33 -1.07 -3.14 17.45
N ARG A 34 -0.29 -2.10 17.80
CA ARG A 34 0.16 -1.86 19.19
C ARG A 34 -0.96 -1.74 20.22
N ASP A 35 -2.13 -1.19 19.85
CA ASP A 35 -3.16 -0.80 20.84
C ASP A 35 -4.61 -1.15 20.44
N ARG A 36 -4.83 -1.84 19.32
CA ARG A 36 -6.16 -2.00 18.69
C ARG A 36 -6.34 -3.41 18.11
N ASN A 37 -7.55 -3.96 18.20
CA ASN A 37 -7.93 -5.07 17.34
C ASN A 37 -8.32 -4.51 15.96
N CYS A 38 -8.20 -5.31 14.90
CA CYS A 38 -8.58 -4.86 13.56
C CYS A 38 -10.11 -4.78 13.35
N HIS A 39 -10.92 -4.99 14.40
CA HIS A 39 -12.37 -4.79 14.38
C HIS A 39 -12.77 -3.38 14.83
N ASN A 40 -11.87 -2.64 15.48
CA ASN A 40 -12.08 -1.26 15.93
C ASN A 40 -10.95 -0.38 15.37
N ILE A 41 -10.74 -0.42 14.06
CA ILE A 41 -9.69 0.32 13.38
C ILE A 41 -10.01 1.82 13.50
N PRO A 42 -9.25 2.62 14.28
CA PRO A 42 -9.51 4.05 14.37
C PRO A 42 -8.81 4.77 13.23
N GLU A 43 -9.35 5.92 12.87
CA GLU A 43 -8.73 6.92 12.01
C GLU A 43 -7.21 6.99 12.28
N GLY A 44 -6.41 6.56 11.30
CA GLY A 44 -4.95 6.40 11.45
C GLY A 44 -4.37 5.09 10.90
N ALA A 45 -5.18 4.04 10.73
CA ALA A 45 -4.86 2.94 9.80
C ALA A 45 -5.55 3.18 8.45
N ALA A 46 -5.47 4.42 7.96
CA ALA A 46 -6.22 4.97 6.82
C ALA A 46 -6.02 4.21 5.50
N SER A 47 -5.13 3.23 5.47
CA SER A 47 -4.86 2.39 4.31
C SER A 47 -5.57 1.03 4.33
N LEU A 48 -6.20 0.61 5.44
CA LEU A 48 -6.90 -0.68 5.51
C LEU A 48 -8.35 -0.54 5.08
N GLN A 49 -8.68 -1.08 3.91
CA GLN A 49 -10.04 -1.07 3.35
C GLN A 49 -10.60 -2.49 3.29
N PRO A 50 -11.83 -2.75 3.76
CA PRO A 50 -12.46 -4.07 3.61
C PRO A 50 -12.50 -4.51 2.14
N ILE A 51 -12.26 -5.79 1.88
CA ILE A 51 -12.31 -6.35 0.51
C ILE A 51 -13.75 -6.64 0.09
N ASP A 52 -14.50 -7.35 0.94
CA ASP A 52 -15.89 -7.77 0.72
C ASP A 52 -16.61 -7.93 2.07
N GLU A 53 -17.90 -7.65 2.12
CA GLU A 53 -18.69 -7.73 3.36
C GLU A 53 -18.80 -9.16 3.91
N ASN A 54 -18.68 -10.18 3.06
CA ASN A 54 -18.72 -11.59 3.45
C ASN A 54 -17.33 -12.13 3.82
N LEU A 55 -16.26 -11.40 3.51
CA LEU A 55 -14.88 -11.82 3.79
C LEU A 55 -14.35 -11.07 5.00
N GLN A 56 -14.79 -11.51 6.18
CA GLN A 56 -14.38 -10.95 7.46
C GLN A 56 -12.87 -10.99 7.63
N ASP A 57 -12.32 -10.00 8.35
CA ASP A 57 -10.89 -9.88 8.68
C ASP A 57 -9.92 -9.73 7.50
N HIS A 58 -10.41 -9.54 6.27
CA HIS A 58 -9.58 -9.33 5.10
C HIS A 58 -9.67 -7.89 4.59
N PHE A 59 -8.51 -7.28 4.35
CA PHE A 59 -8.39 -5.88 4.00
C PHE A 59 -7.37 -5.68 2.88
N TRP A 60 -7.61 -4.71 2.01
CA TRP A 60 -6.57 -4.08 1.20
C TRP A 60 -5.73 -3.15 2.06
N GLU A 61 -4.40 -3.18 1.93
CA GLU A 61 -3.49 -2.19 2.57
C GLU A 61 -2.83 -1.30 1.50
N GLY A 62 -3.15 -0.01 1.50
CA GLY A 62 -2.51 0.97 0.62
C GLY A 62 -3.42 1.43 -0.52
N GLU A 63 -2.81 1.92 -1.60
CA GLU A 63 -3.50 2.29 -2.83
C GLU A 63 -3.39 1.13 -3.85
N ASP A 64 -4.36 1.00 -4.76
CA ASP A 64 -4.34 0.10 -5.93
C ASP A 64 -4.45 -1.44 -5.71
N CYS A 65 -5.05 -1.90 -4.61
CA CYS A 65 -5.28 -3.34 -4.36
C CYS A 65 -4.00 -4.20 -4.44
N GLU A 66 -2.83 -3.62 -4.17
CA GLU A 66 -1.54 -4.30 -4.33
C GLU A 66 -1.22 -5.25 -3.18
N MET A 67 -1.87 -5.09 -2.03
CA MET A 67 -1.54 -5.83 -0.81
C MET A 67 -2.81 -6.27 -0.09
N VAL A 68 -2.94 -7.58 0.15
CA VAL A 68 -3.99 -8.17 0.98
C VAL A 68 -3.45 -8.43 2.37
N CYS A 69 -4.20 -8.01 3.39
CA CYS A 69 -3.91 -8.30 4.79
C CYS A 69 -5.04 -9.12 5.41
N TYR A 70 -4.65 -10.19 6.10
CA TYR A 70 -5.53 -10.92 7.03
C TYR A 70 -5.27 -10.45 8.46
N CYS A 71 -6.34 -10.10 9.17
CA CYS A 71 -6.32 -9.78 10.59
C CYS A 71 -6.51 -11.02 11.45
N ASN A 72 -5.63 -11.19 12.44
CA ASN A 72 -5.85 -12.10 13.55
C ASN A 72 -5.63 -11.36 14.87
N PHE A 73 -6.74 -10.92 15.49
CA PHE A 73 -6.75 -10.09 16.70
C PHE A 73 -5.95 -8.78 16.55
N SER A 74 -4.71 -8.77 17.00
CA SER A 74 -3.79 -7.62 17.00
C SER A 74 -2.64 -7.79 16.01
N VAL A 75 -2.70 -8.81 15.15
CA VAL A 75 -1.66 -9.11 14.16
C VAL A 75 -2.26 -9.06 12.77
N LEU A 76 -1.62 -8.32 11.86
CA LEU A 76 -1.88 -8.39 10.43
C LEU A 76 -0.82 -9.25 9.76
N LEU A 77 -1.26 -10.16 8.90
CA LEU A 77 -0.42 -10.85 7.93
C LEU A 77 -0.72 -10.25 6.56
N CYS A 78 0.22 -9.48 6.02
CA CYS A 78 0.06 -8.78 4.74
C CYS A 78 0.94 -9.42 3.68
N CYS A 79 0.37 -9.67 2.51
CA CYS A 79 1.01 -10.27 1.36
C CYS A 79 0.66 -9.45 0.10
N PRO A 80 1.58 -9.35 -0.87
CA PRO A 80 1.23 -8.87 -2.21
C PRO A 80 0.26 -9.82 -2.91
#